data_AF-A0A1A8GV71-F1
#
_entry.id   AF-A0A1A8GV71-F1
#
_cell.length_a   1.000
_cell.length_b   1.000
_cell.length_c   1.000
_cell.angle_alpha   90.00
_cell.angle_beta   90.00
_cell.angle_gamma   90.00
#
_symmetry.space_group_name_H-M   'P 1'
#
loop_
_entity.id
_entity.type
_entity.pdbx_description
1 polymer ?
#
loop_
_entity_poly.entity_id
_entity_poly.type
_entity_poly.pdbx_seq_one_letter_code
_entity_poly.pdbx_strand_id
1 'polypeptide(L)'
;MLSAVFKRIPVATQKGFHWTLCPQRWTSVLRGASSGSASSSSSDRDFKPPCLTGSFQRAQAHNACLLVRNQHFHSSAVRLKKRVKPEPPPKELDLVRYDMKHLWEGPKPALCLGFAGLIPFVSPTLLMAVMEIYSPQLAYAQVAYGAAIVSFLGGARWGFALPESSPAKPDWLNLANSVVPPLLACSAMLMGNIVSAGTMVIMGLGISLHYDQSLLPTYPSWFKALRTVLSVVAFFSLLGTLAINSCYPEKNLF
;
A
#
# COMPACT_ATOMS: atom_id res chain seq x y z
N MET A 1 -37.90 52.16 -10.48
CA MET A 1 -38.40 52.39 -9.10
C MET A 1 -38.14 51.14 -8.27
N LEU A 2 -37.37 51.28 -7.19
CA LEU A 2 -37.36 50.56 -5.88
C LEU A 2 -37.61 49.04 -5.88
N SER A 3 -36.96 48.14 -5.12
CA SER A 3 -35.89 48.11 -4.11
C SER A 3 -35.78 46.61 -3.76
N ALA A 4 -34.61 45.98 -3.88
CA ALA A 4 -33.76 45.58 -2.74
C ALA A 4 -34.44 44.78 -1.61
N VAL A 5 -34.24 43.46 -1.57
CA VAL A 5 -34.14 42.67 -0.31
C VAL A 5 -33.07 41.59 -0.47
N PHE A 6 -31.80 41.99 -0.37
CA PHE A 6 -30.70 41.09 -0.04
C PHE A 6 -30.61 41.07 1.49
N LYS A 7 -30.96 39.93 2.12
CA LYS A 7 -30.76 39.74 3.56
C LYS A 7 -29.27 39.73 3.87
N ARG A 8 -28.83 40.73 4.64
CA ARG A 8 -27.50 40.84 5.24
C ARG A 8 -27.34 39.75 6.32
N ILE A 9 -26.27 38.97 6.23
CA ILE A 9 -25.72 38.20 7.36
C ILE A 9 -24.61 39.05 7.97
N PRO A 10 -24.59 39.30 9.29
CA PRO A 10 -23.57 40.14 9.91
C PRO A 10 -22.22 39.42 9.97
N VAL A 11 -21.20 40.05 9.37
CA VAL A 11 -19.79 39.71 9.55
C VAL A 11 -19.41 40.09 10.98
N ALA A 12 -19.22 39.10 11.83
CA ALA A 12 -18.63 39.27 13.14
C ALA A 12 -17.11 39.44 13.00
N THR A 13 -16.63 40.59 13.44
CA THR A 13 -15.22 40.98 13.53
C THR A 13 -14.49 40.07 14.53
N GLN A 14 -13.80 39.04 14.04
CA GLN A 14 -12.88 38.27 14.88
C GLN A 14 -11.52 38.97 14.93
N LYS A 15 -11.23 39.55 16.09
CA LYS A 15 -9.95 40.17 16.45
C LYS A 15 -8.79 39.21 16.20
N GLY A 16 -7.72 39.76 15.61
CA GLY A 16 -6.50 39.04 15.26
C GLY A 16 -5.85 38.36 16.45
N PHE A 17 -5.59 37.05 16.28
CA PHE A 17 -4.56 36.34 17.02
C PHE A 17 -3.36 36.17 16.09
N HIS A 18 -2.33 36.93 16.40
CA HIS A 18 -1.05 36.95 15.72
C HIS A 18 -0.29 35.65 16.10
N TRP A 19 -0.44 34.59 15.30
CA TRP A 19 0.43 33.42 15.40
C TRP A 19 1.74 33.75 14.67
N THR A 20 2.74 34.17 15.43
CA THR A 20 4.11 34.26 14.94
C THR A 20 4.60 32.85 14.60
N LEU A 21 4.71 32.60 13.30
CA LEU A 21 5.36 31.43 12.72
C LEU A 21 6.80 31.34 13.25
N CYS A 22 7.10 30.26 13.98
CA CYS A 22 8.46 29.84 14.27
C CYS A 22 8.88 28.81 13.21
N PRO A 23 9.81 29.12 12.28
CA PRO A 23 10.31 28.13 11.36
C PRO A 23 11.37 27.26 12.06
N GLN A 24 11.05 25.98 12.29
CA GLN A 24 12.03 24.98 12.70
C GLN A 24 13.02 24.74 11.56
N ARG A 25 14.13 25.45 11.68
CA ARG A 25 15.33 25.43 10.84
C ARG A 25 16.13 24.16 11.17
N TRP A 26 15.96 23.12 10.37
CA TRP A 26 16.92 22.02 10.29
C TRP A 26 18.18 22.53 9.59
N THR A 27 19.17 22.99 10.36
CA THR A 27 20.53 23.21 9.88
C THR A 27 21.51 22.42 10.74
N SER A 28 22.10 21.43 10.07
CA SER A 28 23.43 20.84 10.31
C SER A 28 24.31 21.57 11.34
N VAL A 29 24.57 20.89 12.46
CA VAL A 29 25.67 21.25 13.36
C VAL A 29 26.93 20.54 12.87
N LEU A 30 27.73 21.28 12.09
CA LEU A 30 29.16 21.04 11.90
C LEU A 30 29.92 22.32 12.27
N ARG A 31 30.52 22.31 13.47
CA ARG A 31 31.69 23.07 13.99
C ARG A 31 31.56 23.09 15.51
N GLY A 32 32.57 22.85 16.33
CA GLY A 32 34.01 22.75 16.11
C GLY A 32 34.62 23.04 17.47
N ALA A 33 35.49 22.17 17.96
CA ALA A 33 36.29 22.42 19.15
C ALA A 33 37.76 22.23 18.79
N SER A 34 38.52 23.29 19.02
CA SER A 34 39.92 23.48 18.74
C SER A 34 40.80 23.08 19.93
N SER A 35 41.82 22.25 19.68
CA SER A 35 43.12 22.20 20.38
C SER A 35 43.97 21.23 19.54
N GLY A 36 44.99 21.64 18.79
CA GLY A 36 46.21 22.30 19.24
C GLY A 36 47.33 21.27 19.14
N SER A 37 48.25 21.45 18.18
CA SER A 37 49.70 21.13 18.26
C SER A 37 50.33 21.14 16.87
N ALA A 38 51.52 21.75 16.81
CA ALA A 38 52.31 22.05 15.62
C ALA A 38 53.24 20.90 15.22
N SER A 39 53.55 20.81 13.92
CA SER A 39 54.91 20.48 13.43
C SER A 39 54.98 20.47 11.88
N SER A 40 55.65 21.50 11.34
CA SER A 40 56.69 21.51 10.28
C SER A 40 56.65 20.65 9.01
N SER A 41 57.11 21.32 7.92
CA SER A 41 57.81 20.83 6.70
C SER A 41 56.96 20.12 5.63
N SER A 42 57.13 20.28 4.32
CA SER A 42 57.95 21.14 3.44
C SER A 42 57.60 20.74 1.98
N SER A 43 57.74 21.66 1.01
CA SER A 43 58.06 21.37 -0.42
C SER A 43 56.95 20.75 -1.29
N ASP A 44 56.79 20.98 -2.59
CA ASP A 44 57.21 21.98 -3.60
C ASP A 44 56.53 21.53 -4.94
N ARG A 45 56.15 22.48 -5.80
CA ARG A 45 56.02 22.43 -7.29
C ARG A 45 54.92 21.64 -8.04
N ASP A 46 53.99 22.40 -8.62
CA ASP A 46 53.88 22.83 -10.05
C ASP A 46 53.88 21.90 -11.31
N PHE A 47 52.91 22.23 -12.20
CA PHE A 47 52.84 22.23 -13.70
C PHE A 47 52.63 20.98 -14.61
N LYS A 48 51.37 20.83 -15.09
CA LYS A 48 50.73 20.66 -16.45
C LYS A 48 51.32 19.83 -17.68
N PRO A 49 50.44 19.42 -18.67
CA PRO A 49 50.59 18.44 -19.81
C PRO A 49 50.87 19.12 -21.19
N PRO A 50 50.51 18.65 -22.46
CA PRO A 50 49.88 17.42 -23.07
C PRO A 50 50.43 16.94 -24.48
N CYS A 51 49.85 15.87 -25.11
CA CYS A 51 49.58 15.61 -26.58
C CYS A 51 49.46 14.08 -26.93
N LEU A 52 48.37 13.53 -27.53
CA LEU A 52 47.99 13.31 -28.98
C LEU A 52 49.01 12.42 -29.76
N THR A 53 48.74 11.40 -30.62
CA THR A 53 47.58 10.93 -31.45
C THR A 53 47.93 9.60 -32.19
N GLY A 54 46.91 8.82 -32.64
CA GLY A 54 46.92 7.93 -33.84
C GLY A 54 46.81 6.39 -33.59
N SER A 55 45.69 5.67 -33.85
CA SER A 55 45.07 5.15 -35.12
C SER A 55 45.92 4.07 -35.84
N PHE A 56 45.48 2.98 -36.49
CA PHE A 56 44.27 2.13 -36.66
C PHE A 56 44.70 0.94 -37.59
N GLN A 57 43.82 -0.05 -37.89
CA GLN A 57 43.91 -1.21 -38.84
C GLN A 57 44.56 -2.50 -38.31
N ARG A 58 43.97 -3.71 -38.24
CA ARG A 58 42.85 -4.48 -38.85
C ARG A 58 43.09 -5.10 -40.25
N ALA A 59 42.95 -6.45 -40.26
CA ALA A 59 42.63 -7.41 -41.34
C ALA A 59 43.75 -7.72 -42.36
N GLN A 60 43.90 -8.90 -42.98
CA GLN A 60 43.30 -10.25 -42.99
C GLN A 60 44.19 -11.06 -43.97
N ALA A 61 44.30 -12.39 -43.85
CA ALA A 61 44.38 -13.29 -45.02
C ALA A 61 44.31 -14.78 -44.62
N HIS A 62 43.57 -15.53 -45.44
CA HIS A 62 43.17 -16.92 -45.33
C HIS A 62 44.22 -17.90 -45.88
N ASN A 63 44.23 -19.15 -45.42
CA ASN A 63 43.93 -20.32 -46.26
C ASN A 63 44.00 -21.65 -45.49
N ALA A 64 43.03 -22.52 -45.81
CA ALA A 64 42.75 -23.80 -45.17
C ALA A 64 43.56 -24.96 -45.76
N CYS A 65 43.80 -26.00 -44.95
CA CYS A 65 44.05 -27.35 -45.44
C CYS A 65 43.24 -28.35 -44.61
N LEU A 66 42.32 -29.03 -45.29
CA LEU A 66 41.40 -30.05 -44.82
C LEU A 66 42.16 -31.38 -44.69
N LEU A 67 42.11 -32.02 -43.51
CA LEU A 67 42.50 -33.42 -43.36
C LEU A 67 41.43 -34.17 -42.56
N VAL A 68 40.73 -35.04 -43.29
CA VAL A 68 39.72 -35.98 -42.83
C VAL A 68 40.35 -36.98 -41.85
N ARG A 69 39.77 -37.12 -40.65
CA ARG A 69 40.04 -38.27 -39.77
C ARG A 69 38.77 -38.68 -39.02
N ASN A 70 38.13 -39.73 -39.53
CA ASN A 70 37.03 -40.44 -38.89
C ASN A 70 37.52 -41.19 -37.65
N GLN A 71 37.12 -40.79 -36.45
CA GLN A 71 37.30 -41.62 -35.25
C GLN A 71 36.14 -41.46 -34.24
N HIS A 72 35.36 -42.55 -34.15
CA HIS A 72 34.67 -43.12 -32.99
C HIS A 72 33.49 -42.37 -32.34
N PHE A 73 32.29 -42.89 -32.63
CA PHE A 73 31.09 -42.75 -31.81
C PHE A 73 31.35 -43.28 -30.39
N HIS A 74 31.62 -42.38 -29.45
CA HIS A 74 31.46 -42.67 -28.03
C HIS A 74 29.98 -42.48 -27.65
N SER A 75 29.24 -43.59 -27.60
CA SER A 75 27.90 -43.64 -27.02
C SER A 75 28.01 -43.56 -25.50
N SER A 76 28.00 -42.34 -24.97
CA SER A 76 27.84 -42.12 -23.53
C SER A 76 26.35 -42.16 -23.19
N ALA A 77 25.94 -43.27 -22.57
CA ALA A 77 24.61 -43.43 -21.97
C ALA A 77 24.38 -42.32 -20.93
N VAL A 78 23.58 -41.32 -21.30
CA VAL A 78 23.11 -40.29 -20.40
C VAL A 78 22.17 -40.94 -19.40
N ARG A 79 22.70 -41.31 -18.21
CA ARG A 79 21.88 -41.60 -17.03
C ARG A 79 21.02 -40.38 -16.77
N LEU A 80 19.74 -40.51 -17.07
CA LEU A 80 18.67 -39.57 -16.76
C LEU A 80 18.60 -39.47 -15.23
N LYS A 81 19.40 -38.56 -14.67
CA LYS A 81 19.35 -38.16 -13.27
C LYS A 81 17.96 -37.57 -13.07
N LYS A 82 17.06 -38.37 -12.48
CA LYS A 82 15.73 -37.95 -12.03
C LYS A 82 15.90 -36.66 -11.24
N ARG A 83 15.60 -35.50 -11.84
CA ARG A 83 15.55 -34.22 -11.12
C ARG A 83 14.60 -34.44 -9.96
N VAL A 84 15.10 -34.29 -8.73
CA VAL A 84 14.25 -34.01 -7.59
C VAL A 84 13.48 -32.75 -7.97
N LYS A 85 12.19 -32.90 -8.23
CA LYS A 85 11.29 -31.80 -8.56
C LYS A 85 11.33 -30.88 -7.32
N PRO A 86 11.70 -29.59 -7.44
CA PRO A 86 11.57 -28.67 -6.32
C PRO A 86 10.11 -28.76 -5.82
N GLU A 87 9.93 -28.87 -4.51
CA GLU A 87 8.60 -28.87 -3.91
C GLU A 87 7.78 -27.72 -4.50
N PRO A 88 6.51 -27.94 -4.85
CA PRO A 88 5.68 -26.86 -5.35
C PRO A 88 5.72 -25.72 -4.32
N PRO A 89 5.87 -24.46 -4.77
CA PRO A 89 5.85 -23.33 -3.85
C PRO A 89 4.59 -23.42 -2.99
N PRO A 90 4.66 -23.11 -1.69
CA PRO A 90 3.52 -23.19 -0.79
C PRO A 90 2.33 -22.48 -1.44
N LYS A 91 1.19 -23.18 -1.52
CA LYS A 91 -0.03 -22.60 -2.10
C LYS A 91 -0.43 -21.38 -1.27
N GLU A 92 -0.92 -20.31 -1.90
CA GLU A 92 -1.28 -19.07 -1.19
C GLU A 92 -2.26 -19.29 -0.02
N LEU A 93 -3.14 -20.29 -0.13
CA LEU A 93 -4.04 -20.69 0.96
C LEU A 93 -3.30 -21.24 2.19
N ASP A 94 -2.17 -21.94 2.01
CA ASP A 94 -1.35 -22.41 3.11
C ASP A 94 -0.61 -21.27 3.80
N LEU A 95 -0.21 -20.23 3.05
CA LEU A 95 0.40 -19.02 3.62
C LEU A 95 -0.60 -18.25 4.48
N VAL A 96 -1.83 -18.04 3.99
CA VAL A 96 -2.89 -17.40 4.77
C VAL A 96 -3.17 -18.20 6.05
N ARG A 97 -3.24 -19.52 5.95
CA ARG A 97 -3.50 -20.40 7.10
C ARG A 97 -2.35 -20.41 8.11
N TYR A 98 -1.11 -20.29 7.65
CA TYR A 98 0.07 -20.18 8.50
C TYR A 98 0.11 -18.83 9.24
N ASP A 99 -0.18 -17.73 8.53
CA ASP A 99 -0.25 -16.38 9.10
C ASP A 99 -1.32 -16.26 10.19
N MET A 100 -2.43 -17.00 10.12
CA MET A 100 -3.48 -16.99 11.16
C MET A 100 -2.98 -17.41 12.54
N LYS A 101 -1.96 -18.27 12.64
CA LYS A 101 -1.38 -18.66 13.94
C LYS A 101 -0.61 -17.50 14.57
N HIS A 102 0.01 -16.66 13.74
CA HIS A 102 0.79 -15.49 14.15
C HIS A 102 -0.06 -14.27 14.49
N LEU A 103 -1.38 -14.29 14.21
CA LEU A 103 -2.32 -13.22 14.51
C LEU A 103 -2.20 -12.74 15.98
N TRP A 104 -2.10 -13.66 16.92
CA TRP A 104 -2.07 -13.36 18.37
C TRP A 104 -0.71 -12.89 18.88
N GLU A 105 0.33 -12.95 18.05
CA GLU A 105 1.66 -12.44 18.37
C GLU A 105 1.76 -10.92 18.17
N GLY A 106 0.77 -10.32 17.52
CA GLY A 106 0.68 -8.89 17.31
C GLY A 106 0.54 -8.09 18.62
N PRO A 107 0.89 -6.79 18.62
CA PRO A 107 0.74 -5.93 19.78
C PRO A 107 -0.73 -5.84 20.21
N LYS A 108 -1.00 -6.07 21.50
CA LYS A 108 -2.35 -6.09 22.09
C LYS A 108 -3.22 -4.87 21.70
N PRO A 109 -2.70 -3.63 21.67
CA PRO A 109 -3.50 -2.48 21.24
C PRO A 109 -4.00 -2.59 19.80
N ALA A 110 -3.19 -3.11 18.88
CA ALA A 110 -3.58 -3.26 17.48
C ALA A 110 -4.69 -4.31 17.31
N LEU A 111 -4.62 -5.42 18.06
CA LEU A 111 -5.68 -6.42 18.08
C LEU A 111 -6.97 -5.83 18.65
N CYS A 112 -6.90 -5.21 19.83
CA CYS A 112 -8.07 -4.63 20.48
C CYS A 112 -8.76 -3.58 19.60
N LEU A 113 -8.01 -2.62 19.06
CA LEU A 113 -8.54 -1.57 18.19
C LEU A 113 -9.01 -2.14 16.84
N GLY A 114 -8.30 -3.11 16.27
CA GLY A 114 -8.68 -3.76 15.02
C GLY A 114 -10.03 -4.46 15.13
N PHE A 115 -10.21 -5.30 16.16
CA PHE A 115 -11.47 -6.00 16.39
C PHE A 115 -12.59 -5.06 16.84
N ALA A 116 -12.31 -4.04 17.65
CA ALA A 116 -13.30 -3.01 18.00
C ALA A 116 -13.79 -2.27 16.74
N GLY A 117 -12.92 -2.06 15.75
CA GLY A 117 -13.29 -1.50 14.44
C GLY A 117 -14.26 -2.36 13.63
N LEU A 118 -14.51 -3.62 13.98
CA LEU A 118 -15.54 -4.43 13.31
C LEU A 118 -16.95 -4.18 13.83
N ILE A 119 -17.09 -3.54 14.99
CA ILE A 119 -18.41 -3.30 15.60
C ILE A 119 -19.33 -2.53 14.64
N PRO A 120 -18.91 -1.44 13.98
CA PRO A 120 -19.79 -0.70 13.06
C PRO A 120 -19.98 -1.41 11.70
N PHE A 121 -19.20 -2.45 11.39
CA PHE A 121 -19.50 -3.33 10.27
C PHE A 121 -20.60 -4.33 10.63
N VAL A 122 -20.45 -5.06 11.74
CA VAL A 122 -21.31 -6.20 12.08
C VAL A 122 -22.65 -5.77 12.67
N SER A 123 -22.66 -4.72 13.49
CA SER A 123 -23.87 -4.32 14.23
C SER A 123 -25.07 -3.96 13.34
N PRO A 124 -24.94 -3.21 12.22
CA PRO A 124 -26.10 -2.87 11.38
C PRO A 124 -26.70 -4.11 10.72
N THR A 125 -25.86 -4.99 10.16
CA THR A 125 -26.30 -6.25 9.52
C THR A 125 -27.00 -7.16 10.51
N LEU A 126 -26.42 -7.34 11.70
CA LEU A 126 -26.98 -8.20 12.74
C LEU A 126 -28.32 -7.66 13.24
N LEU A 127 -28.42 -6.34 13.45
CA LEU A 127 -29.66 -5.71 13.90
C LEU A 127 -30.77 -5.87 12.84
N MET A 128 -30.47 -5.64 11.55
CA MET A 128 -31.43 -5.84 10.47
C MET A 128 -31.85 -7.32 10.34
N ALA A 129 -30.92 -8.26 10.54
CA ALA A 129 -31.21 -9.68 10.49
C ALA A 129 -32.12 -10.14 11.65
N VAL A 130 -31.84 -9.69 12.88
CA VAL A 130 -32.64 -10.05 14.06
C VAL A 130 -34.04 -9.44 14.00
N MET A 131 -34.16 -8.22 13.49
CA MET A 131 -35.44 -7.52 13.37
C MET A 131 -36.23 -7.91 12.12
N GLU A 132 -35.64 -8.71 11.22
CA GLU A 132 -36.23 -9.09 9.92
C GLU A 132 -36.76 -7.88 9.13
N ILE A 133 -36.03 -6.77 9.21
CA ILE A 133 -36.38 -5.49 8.60
C ILE A 133 -35.12 -4.91 7.96
N TYR A 134 -35.24 -4.54 6.69
CA TYR A 134 -34.26 -3.69 6.04
C TYR A 134 -34.44 -2.23 6.46
N SER A 135 -33.37 -1.60 6.94
CA SER A 135 -33.33 -0.16 7.26
C SER A 135 -32.25 0.53 6.41
N PRO A 136 -32.63 1.46 5.52
CA PRO A 136 -31.69 2.14 4.64
C PRO A 136 -30.70 3.02 5.42
N GLN A 137 -31.09 3.57 6.57
CA GLN A 137 -30.21 4.38 7.42
C GLN A 137 -29.10 3.53 8.03
N LEU A 138 -29.41 2.32 8.51
CA LEU A 138 -28.42 1.38 9.05
C LEU A 138 -27.47 0.89 7.95
N ALA A 139 -28.00 0.54 6.78
CA ALA A 139 -27.21 0.14 5.64
C ALA A 139 -26.28 1.27 5.17
N TYR A 140 -26.79 2.51 5.08
CA TYR A 140 -26.00 3.68 4.76
C TYR A 140 -24.88 3.93 5.78
N ALA A 141 -25.19 3.87 7.08
CA ALA A 141 -24.19 4.05 8.13
C ALA A 141 -23.06 3.01 8.03
N GLN A 142 -23.41 1.76 7.75
CA GLN A 142 -22.44 0.67 7.54
C GLN A 142 -21.54 0.93 6.32
N VAL A 143 -22.14 1.33 5.19
CA VAL A 143 -21.43 1.62 3.95
C VAL A 143 -20.55 2.85 4.08
N ALA A 144 -21.03 3.91 4.75
CA ALA A 144 -20.25 5.11 5.05
C ALA A 144 -19.06 4.81 5.96
N TYR A 145 -19.25 3.98 6.99
CA TYR A 145 -18.16 3.50 7.82
C TYR A 145 -17.14 2.68 7.01
N GLY A 146 -17.62 1.79 6.14
CA GLY A 146 -16.77 1.03 5.24
C GLY A 146 -15.94 1.91 4.31
N ALA A 147 -16.54 2.95 3.73
CA ALA A 147 -15.85 3.93 2.91
C ALA A 147 -14.77 4.70 3.71
N ALA A 148 -15.06 5.07 4.96
CA ALA A 148 -14.07 5.71 5.84
C ALA A 148 -12.87 4.78 6.12
N ILE A 149 -13.11 3.50 6.39
CA ILE A 149 -12.04 2.51 6.61
C ILE A 149 -11.21 2.28 5.35
N VAL A 150 -11.84 2.12 4.19
CA VAL A 150 -11.14 1.96 2.91
C VAL A 150 -10.26 3.19 2.62
N SER A 151 -10.75 4.40 2.91
CA SER A 151 -9.96 5.63 2.78
C SER A 151 -8.78 5.67 3.74
N PHE A 152 -8.99 5.26 4.99
CA PHE A 152 -7.94 5.15 6.01
C PHE A 152 -6.84 4.17 5.59
N LEU A 153 -7.19 3.01 5.00
CA LEU A 153 -6.21 2.03 4.52
C LEU A 153 -5.30 2.60 3.43
N GLY A 154 -5.85 3.40 2.51
CA GLY A 154 -5.05 4.15 1.54
C GLY A 154 -4.07 5.12 2.20
N GLY A 155 -4.54 5.91 3.16
CA GLY A 155 -3.71 6.85 3.92
C GLY A 155 -2.61 6.17 4.75
N ALA A 156 -2.89 5.01 5.35
CA ALA A 156 -1.92 4.24 6.11
C ALA A 156 -0.70 3.83 5.26
N ARG A 157 -0.91 3.59 3.95
CA ARG A 157 0.17 3.24 3.02
C ARG A 157 1.14 4.39 2.76
N TRP A 158 0.67 5.64 2.74
CA TRP A 158 1.57 6.81 2.76
C TRP A 158 2.42 6.82 4.02
N GLY A 159 1.80 6.63 5.18
CA GLY A 159 2.50 6.56 6.47
C GLY A 159 3.58 5.46 6.51
N PHE A 160 3.34 4.34 5.84
CA PHE A 160 4.33 3.26 5.72
C PHE A 160 5.46 3.59 4.73
N ALA A 161 5.21 4.28 3.62
CA ALA A 161 6.20 4.52 2.57
C ALA A 161 7.12 5.74 2.80
N LEU A 162 6.75 6.65 3.70
CA LEU A 162 7.50 7.89 3.95
C LEU A 162 8.82 7.73 4.74
N PRO A 163 8.93 6.85 5.76
CA PRO A 163 10.18 6.69 6.49
C PRO A 163 11.33 6.24 5.58
N GLU A 164 12.52 6.84 5.72
CA GLU A 164 13.70 6.48 4.89
C GLU A 164 14.11 5.01 5.04
N SER A 165 13.87 4.43 6.22
CA SER A 165 14.12 3.01 6.52
C SER A 165 13.01 2.07 6.05
N SER A 166 11.96 2.58 5.40
CA SER A 166 10.85 1.76 4.98
C SER A 166 11.25 0.81 3.85
N PRO A 167 10.83 -0.47 3.92
CA PRO A 167 10.96 -1.38 2.79
C PRO A 167 10.22 -0.92 1.53
N ALA A 168 9.18 -0.10 1.69
CA ALA A 168 8.44 0.49 0.58
C ALA A 168 8.95 1.91 0.33
N LYS A 169 9.46 2.14 -0.88
CA LYS A 169 9.89 3.47 -1.29
C LYS A 169 8.68 4.33 -1.68
N PRO A 170 8.74 5.66 -1.52
CA PRO A 170 7.71 6.58 -2.00
C PRO A 170 7.81 6.75 -3.53
N ASP A 171 7.72 5.65 -4.27
CA ASP A 171 7.69 5.64 -5.73
C ASP A 171 6.26 5.79 -6.27
N TRP A 172 6.16 6.08 -7.57
CA TRP A 172 4.87 6.27 -8.24
C TRP A 172 3.91 5.09 -8.05
N LEU A 173 4.43 3.86 -8.02
CA LEU A 173 3.60 2.67 -7.87
C LEU A 173 3.00 2.58 -6.47
N ASN A 174 3.80 2.74 -5.41
CA ASN A 174 3.30 2.69 -4.03
C ASN A 174 2.34 3.84 -3.73
N LEU A 175 2.67 5.05 -4.20
CA LEU A 175 1.84 6.23 -4.00
C LEU A 175 0.56 6.18 -4.83
N ALA A 176 0.59 5.77 -6.10
CA ALA A 176 -0.62 5.62 -6.89
C ALA A 176 -1.56 4.55 -6.30
N ASN A 177 -1.02 3.39 -5.90
CA ASN A 177 -1.82 2.31 -5.33
C ASN A 177 -2.46 2.69 -3.99
N SER A 178 -1.90 3.63 -3.25
CA SER A 178 -2.50 4.14 -2.01
C SER A 178 -3.72 5.04 -2.25
N VAL A 179 -3.85 5.65 -3.44
CA VAL A 179 -4.94 6.57 -3.80
C VAL A 179 -6.15 5.83 -4.36
N VAL A 180 -5.94 4.64 -4.93
CA VAL A 180 -7.02 3.83 -5.52
C VAL A 180 -8.13 3.52 -4.50
N PRO A 181 -7.86 3.00 -3.28
CA PRO A 181 -8.94 2.71 -2.33
C PRO A 181 -9.74 3.95 -1.88
N PRO A 182 -9.12 5.09 -1.49
CA PRO A 182 -9.86 6.31 -1.19
C PRO A 182 -10.74 6.81 -2.34
N LEU A 183 -10.31 6.68 -3.59
CA LEU A 183 -11.14 7.06 -4.75
C LEU A 183 -12.37 6.17 -4.90
N LEU A 184 -12.23 4.85 -4.67
CA LEU A 184 -13.37 3.93 -4.67
C LEU A 184 -14.34 4.23 -3.52
N ALA A 185 -13.81 4.53 -2.33
CA ALA A 185 -14.61 4.93 -1.18
C ALA A 185 -15.39 6.24 -1.43
N CYS A 186 -14.72 7.25 -2.00
CA CYS A 186 -15.37 8.50 -2.38
C CYS A 186 -16.45 8.26 -3.44
N SER A 187 -16.15 7.46 -4.46
CA SER A 187 -17.11 7.10 -5.51
C SER A 187 -18.32 6.37 -4.94
N ALA A 188 -18.13 5.48 -3.95
CA ALA A 188 -19.22 4.79 -3.27
C ALA A 188 -20.17 5.76 -2.56
N MET A 189 -19.65 6.84 -1.96
CA MET A 189 -20.48 7.84 -1.27
C MET A 189 -21.29 8.74 -2.22
N LEU A 190 -20.87 8.83 -3.48
CA LEU A 190 -21.59 9.59 -4.52
C LEU A 190 -22.70 8.77 -5.18
N MET A 191 -22.78 7.46 -4.89
CA MET A 191 -23.82 6.60 -5.44
C MET A 191 -25.12 6.74 -4.66
N GLY A 192 -26.24 6.90 -5.38
CA GLY A 192 -27.58 6.95 -4.78
C GLY A 192 -28.15 5.58 -4.38
N ASN A 193 -27.56 4.48 -4.85
CA ASN A 193 -28.03 3.12 -4.58
C ASN A 193 -27.06 2.40 -3.62
N ILE A 194 -27.61 1.85 -2.53
CA ILE A 194 -26.83 1.17 -1.49
C ILE A 194 -26.11 -0.08 -2.01
N VAL A 195 -26.68 -0.77 -3.01
CA VAL A 195 -26.10 -1.98 -3.59
C VAL A 195 -24.85 -1.63 -4.37
N SER A 196 -24.90 -0.58 -5.19
CA SER A 196 -23.73 -0.12 -5.91
C SER A 196 -22.68 0.48 -4.96
N ALA A 197 -23.11 1.25 -3.95
CA ALA A 197 -22.20 1.81 -2.96
C ALA A 197 -21.52 0.71 -2.13
N GLY A 198 -22.28 -0.26 -1.65
CA GLY A 198 -21.78 -1.40 -0.87
C GLY A 198 -20.83 -2.30 -1.69
N THR A 199 -21.17 -2.59 -2.95
CA THR A 199 -20.27 -3.35 -3.83
C THR A 199 -18.97 -2.59 -4.12
N MET A 200 -19.01 -1.27 -4.29
CA MET A 200 -17.82 -0.44 -4.45
C MET A 200 -16.93 -0.47 -3.20
N VAL A 201 -17.52 -0.41 -2.00
CA VAL A 201 -16.76 -0.54 -0.74
C VAL A 201 -16.14 -1.93 -0.61
N ILE A 202 -16.88 -2.99 -0.95
CA ILE A 202 -16.38 -4.38 -1.00
C ILE A 202 -15.16 -4.48 -1.92
N MET A 203 -15.24 -3.90 -3.13
CA MET A 203 -14.13 -3.86 -4.07
C MET A 203 -12.93 -3.09 -3.50
N GLY A 204 -13.16 -1.94 -2.86
CA GLY A 204 -12.12 -1.16 -2.19
C GLY A 204 -11.42 -1.92 -1.05
N LEU A 205 -12.16 -2.68 -0.24
CA LEU A 205 -11.63 -3.56 0.79
C LEU A 205 -10.76 -4.67 0.19
N GLY A 206 -11.24 -5.32 -0.88
CA GLY A 206 -10.51 -6.37 -1.59
C GLY A 206 -9.20 -5.87 -2.21
N ILE A 207 -9.24 -4.71 -2.88
CA ILE A 207 -8.05 -4.08 -3.47
C ILE A 207 -7.05 -3.69 -2.37
N SER A 208 -7.52 -3.10 -1.27
CA SER A 208 -6.66 -2.76 -0.13
C SER A 208 -5.97 -3.98 0.47
N LEU A 209 -6.73 -5.07 0.66
CA LEU A 209 -6.19 -6.33 1.17
C LEU A 209 -5.16 -6.94 0.21
N HIS A 210 -5.45 -6.92 -1.08
CA HIS A 210 -4.52 -7.40 -2.11
C HIS A 210 -3.21 -6.60 -2.11
N TYR A 211 -3.29 -5.27 -1.99
CA TYR A 211 -2.11 -4.42 -1.90
C TYR A 211 -1.28 -4.65 -0.63
N ASP A 212 -1.92 -4.99 0.49
CA ASP A 212 -1.23 -5.34 1.74
C ASP A 212 -0.53 -6.71 1.66
N GLN A 213 -1.08 -7.66 0.89
CA GLN A 213 -0.49 -8.99 0.71
C GLN A 213 0.60 -9.02 -0.37
N SER A 214 0.34 -8.46 -1.55
CA SER A 214 1.17 -8.64 -2.74
C SER A 214 2.29 -7.62 -2.89
N LEU A 215 2.03 -6.35 -2.52
CA LEU A 215 3.00 -5.28 -2.76
C LEU A 215 3.93 -5.04 -1.57
N LEU A 216 3.67 -5.69 -0.43
CA LEU A 216 4.40 -5.48 0.82
C LEU A 216 4.74 -6.82 1.47
N PRO A 217 5.59 -7.65 0.83
CA PRO A 217 6.05 -8.90 1.43
C PRO A 217 6.69 -8.70 2.81
N THR A 218 7.23 -7.50 3.08
CA THR A 218 7.93 -7.13 4.31
C THR A 218 7.02 -6.78 5.50
N TYR A 219 5.68 -6.76 5.36
CA TYR A 219 4.85 -6.63 6.55
C TYR A 219 4.99 -7.83 7.48
N PRO A 220 4.99 -7.62 8.81
CA PRO A 220 4.93 -8.71 9.76
C PRO A 220 3.73 -9.63 9.48
N SER A 221 3.93 -10.94 9.60
CA SER A 221 2.89 -11.97 9.40
C SER A 221 1.62 -11.68 10.22
N TRP A 222 1.77 -11.29 11.49
CA TRP A 222 0.64 -10.95 12.38
C TRP A 222 -0.26 -9.85 11.80
N PHE A 223 0.32 -8.88 11.10
CA PHE A 223 -0.40 -7.73 10.55
C PHE A 223 -1.17 -8.10 9.28
N LYS A 224 -0.57 -8.94 8.42
CA LYS A 224 -1.24 -9.51 7.23
C LYS A 224 -2.39 -10.42 7.64
N ALA A 225 -2.18 -11.25 8.65
CA ALA A 225 -3.21 -12.09 9.25
C ALA A 225 -4.37 -11.23 9.76
N LEU A 226 -4.05 -10.20 10.55
CA LEU A 226 -5.05 -9.28 11.12
C LEU A 226 -5.87 -8.62 10.03
N ARG A 227 -5.22 -8.01 9.04
CA ARG A 227 -5.91 -7.39 7.90
C ARG A 227 -6.81 -8.37 7.14
N THR A 228 -6.33 -9.59 6.93
CA THR A 228 -7.12 -10.62 6.26
C THR A 228 -8.39 -10.95 7.05
N VAL A 229 -8.28 -11.17 8.37
CA VAL A 229 -9.45 -11.44 9.23
C VAL A 229 -10.42 -10.26 9.23
N LEU A 230 -9.93 -9.04 9.46
CA LEU A 230 -10.78 -7.85 9.50
C LEU A 230 -11.52 -7.62 8.18
N SER A 231 -10.81 -7.71 7.05
CA SER A 231 -11.41 -7.54 5.71
C SER A 231 -12.41 -8.65 5.38
N VAL A 232 -12.15 -9.89 5.76
CA VAL A 232 -13.09 -11.02 5.55
C VAL A 232 -14.38 -10.81 6.36
N VAL A 233 -14.28 -10.42 7.63
CA VAL A 233 -15.47 -10.16 8.46
C VAL A 233 -16.25 -8.97 7.91
N ALA A 234 -15.57 -7.87 7.54
CA ALA A 234 -16.19 -6.71 6.93
C ALA A 234 -16.90 -7.05 5.60
N PHE A 235 -16.25 -7.85 4.75
CA PHE A 235 -16.81 -8.34 3.49
C PHE A 235 -18.12 -9.11 3.71
N PHE A 236 -18.11 -10.12 4.59
CA PHE A 236 -19.30 -10.92 4.85
C PHE A 236 -20.41 -10.12 5.50
N SER A 237 -20.07 -9.14 6.34
CA SER A 237 -21.06 -8.26 6.93
C SER A 237 -21.75 -7.38 5.89
N LEU A 238 -20.98 -6.75 4.99
CA LEU A 238 -21.55 -5.95 3.90
C LEU A 238 -22.38 -6.83 2.96
N LEU A 239 -21.89 -8.02 2.62
CA LEU A 239 -22.63 -8.98 1.80
C LEU A 239 -23.95 -9.40 2.46
N GLY A 240 -23.96 -9.61 3.78
CA GLY A 240 -25.17 -9.88 4.55
C GLY A 240 -26.19 -8.74 4.43
N THR A 241 -25.75 -7.48 4.52
CA THR A 241 -26.65 -6.33 4.31
C THR A 241 -27.22 -6.28 2.90
N LEU A 242 -26.42 -6.60 1.88
CA LEU A 242 -26.91 -6.69 0.50
C LEU A 242 -27.92 -7.83 0.30
N ALA A 243 -27.69 -8.97 0.97
CA ALA A 243 -28.62 -10.10 0.95
C ALA A 243 -29.95 -9.75 1.64
N ILE A 244 -29.90 -9.08 2.80
CA ILE A 244 -31.08 -8.59 3.52
C ILE A 244 -31.88 -7.61 2.63
N ASN A 245 -31.21 -6.66 1.98
CA ASN A 245 -31.85 -5.74 1.04
C ASN A 245 -32.56 -6.47 -0.12
N SER A 246 -32.05 -7.64 -0.52
CA SER A 246 -32.67 -8.46 -1.57
C SER A 246 -33.85 -9.30 -1.07
N CYS A 247 -33.87 -9.67 0.21
CA CYS A 247 -34.91 -10.52 0.81
C CYS A 247 -36.10 -9.71 1.35
N TYR A 248 -35.86 -8.50 1.86
CA TYR A 248 -36.88 -7.65 2.45
C TYR A 248 -37.09 -6.41 1.58
N PRO A 249 -38.27 -6.23 0.94
CA PRO A 249 -38.55 -5.02 0.19
C PRO A 249 -38.51 -3.79 1.10
N GLU A 250 -38.04 -2.65 0.56
CA GLU A 250 -37.92 -1.39 1.27
C GLU A 250 -39.27 -1.00 1.90
N LYS A 251 -39.34 -1.08 3.23
CA LYS A 251 -40.45 -0.51 3.98
C LYS A 251 -40.12 0.98 4.10
N ASN A 252 -40.71 1.81 3.25
CA ASN A 252 -40.66 3.27 3.43
C ASN A 252 -41.36 3.60 4.75
N LEU A 253 -40.61 3.58 5.85
CA LEU A 253 -41.05 4.16 7.11
C LEU A 253 -40.82 5.65 6.97
N PHE A 254 -41.93 6.35 6.71
CA PHE A 254 -42.14 7.80 6.61
C PHE A 254 -41.94 8.42 5.24
#